data_AF-A0AAU5FVA2-F1
#
_entry.id   AF-A0AAU5FVA2-F1
#
_cell.length_a   1.000
_cell.length_b   1.000
_cell.length_c   1.000
_cell.angle_alpha   90.00
_cell.angle_beta   90.00
_cell.angle_gamma   90.00
#
_symmetry.space_group_name_H-M   'P 1'
#
loop_
_entity.id
_entity.type
_entity.pdbx_description
1 polymer ?
#
loop_
_entity_poly.entity_id
_entity_poly.type
_entity_poly.pdbx_seq_one_letter_code
_entity_poly.pdbx_strand_id
1 'polypeptide(L)'
;MSGPPTPAETHGSLSAPEITAACFPVPALLLRTNDPAAQRTISAFAHQQAGTARTLHRALSIALHSAHDTGTRVAAFTTMFKAAEDWRYEAAATSPHSVGRYSPRWAERFRTPVTDDNPNLFRIGDHARFRDGAKWDPATRIYRGGAETPASRTMRRFEAIAAARFPQSPSVDAVCNRVALPDGRIAEGTRLLRGSAARQAAAEMAARISARGGDISRITTDGSLIYAASTPGTDHRAIFHRAMTLLAVEHATPADALAAWLQAAYLLYQAPRKKRGADATIRTFLIAAGVQLLPEPPVLPHDIDLRAYVQTQDLFVTELRTVQNIAKAPVRRPA
;
A
#
# COMPACT_ATOMS: atom_id res chain seq x y z
N MET A 1 24.67 63.52 -3.24
CA MET A 1 23.54 62.91 -2.50
C MET A 1 23.18 61.62 -3.20
N SER A 2 23.75 60.51 -2.75
CA SER A 2 23.50 59.18 -3.31
C SER A 2 22.42 58.51 -2.46
N GLY A 3 21.26 58.25 -3.06
CA GLY A 3 20.15 57.58 -2.38
C GLY A 3 20.49 56.12 -2.06
N PRO A 4 19.88 55.53 -1.02
CA PRO A 4 20.11 54.14 -0.65
C PRO A 4 19.56 53.19 -1.72
N PRO A 5 20.24 52.07 -2.01
CA PRO A 5 19.76 51.07 -2.95
C PRO A 5 18.52 50.36 -2.39
N THR A 6 17.45 50.34 -3.19
CA THR A 6 16.23 49.58 -2.91
C THR A 6 16.54 48.08 -2.88
N PRO A 7 16.05 47.30 -1.89
CA PRO A 7 16.23 45.86 -1.89
C PRO A 7 15.50 45.24 -3.08
N ALA A 8 16.22 44.49 -3.90
CA ALA A 8 15.61 43.65 -4.92
C ALA A 8 14.83 42.53 -4.22
N GLU A 9 13.50 42.61 -4.26
CA GLU A 9 12.62 41.50 -3.93
C GLU A 9 12.80 40.40 -4.99
N THR A 10 13.72 39.48 -4.74
CA THR A 10 13.77 38.19 -5.40
C THR A 10 12.62 37.33 -4.88
N HIS A 11 11.42 37.58 -5.40
CA HIS A 11 10.33 36.60 -5.39
C HIS A 11 10.74 35.43 -6.28
N GLY A 12 11.63 34.59 -5.77
CA GLY A 12 11.84 33.25 -6.31
C GLY A 12 10.50 32.52 -6.19
N SER A 13 9.79 32.42 -7.31
CA SER A 13 8.63 31.55 -7.45
C SER A 13 9.08 30.13 -7.13
N LEU A 14 8.94 29.74 -5.86
CA LEU A 14 9.17 28.38 -5.42
C LEU A 14 8.09 27.55 -6.10
N SER A 15 8.48 26.90 -7.20
CA SER A 15 7.60 25.98 -7.90
C SER A 15 7.08 24.95 -6.90
N ALA A 16 5.76 24.75 -6.89
CA ALA A 16 5.16 23.77 -6.00
C ALA A 16 5.84 22.41 -6.16
N PRO A 17 6.08 21.66 -5.06
CA PRO A 17 6.74 20.37 -5.10
C PRO A 17 6.09 19.42 -6.12
N GLU A 18 6.88 18.93 -7.08
CA GLU A 18 6.35 18.19 -8.23
C GLU A 18 6.17 16.70 -7.91
N ILE A 19 4.93 16.21 -7.98
CA ILE A 19 4.64 14.76 -7.93
C ILE A 19 5.06 14.14 -9.27
N THR A 20 6.08 13.27 -9.25
CA THR A 20 6.57 12.55 -10.42
C THR A 20 6.42 11.03 -10.28
N ALA A 21 6.74 10.27 -11.33
CA ALA A 21 6.74 8.80 -11.26
C ALA A 21 7.74 8.24 -10.22
N ALA A 22 8.78 9.02 -9.85
CA ALA A 22 9.76 8.61 -8.85
C ALA A 22 9.16 8.46 -7.44
N CYS A 23 8.05 9.15 -7.15
CA CYS A 23 7.30 8.98 -5.89
C CYS A 23 6.61 7.60 -5.78
N PHE A 24 6.51 6.85 -6.89
CA PHE A 24 5.80 5.58 -7.00
C PHE A 24 6.73 4.45 -7.45
N PRO A 25 7.72 4.05 -6.64
CA PRO A 25 8.56 2.93 -7.01
C PRO A 25 7.70 1.69 -7.17
N VAL A 26 7.96 0.96 -8.26
CA VAL A 26 7.18 -0.21 -8.64
C VAL A 26 7.21 -1.25 -7.53
N PRO A 27 6.05 -1.73 -7.07
CA PRO A 27 6.02 -2.78 -6.07
C PRO A 27 6.78 -4.01 -6.56
N ALA A 28 7.79 -4.44 -5.79
CA ALA A 28 8.61 -5.59 -6.16
C ALA A 28 7.78 -6.86 -6.42
N LEU A 29 6.61 -7.00 -5.78
CA LEU A 29 5.65 -8.09 -5.99
C LEU A 29 5.05 -8.18 -7.40
N LEU A 30 5.06 -7.07 -8.15
CA LEU A 30 4.64 -7.05 -9.56
C LEU A 30 5.77 -7.49 -10.49
N LEU A 31 7.03 -7.37 -10.07
CA LEU A 31 8.22 -7.73 -10.84
C LEU A 31 8.50 -9.24 -10.70
N ARG A 32 7.69 -10.04 -11.39
CA ARG A 32 7.75 -11.53 -11.40
C ARG A 32 8.53 -12.12 -12.58
N THR A 33 9.31 -11.29 -13.25
CA THR A 33 10.18 -11.67 -14.38
C THR A 33 11.49 -10.92 -14.27
N ASN A 34 12.56 -11.48 -14.84
CA ASN A 34 13.86 -10.84 -14.98
C ASN A 34 14.04 -10.12 -16.32
N ASP A 35 13.05 -10.19 -17.23
CA ASP A 35 13.09 -9.44 -18.50
C ASP A 35 12.99 -7.92 -18.25
N PRO A 36 14.04 -7.14 -18.56
CA PRO A 36 14.03 -5.69 -18.37
C PRO A 36 12.95 -4.97 -19.19
N ALA A 37 12.56 -5.49 -20.36
CA ALA A 37 11.52 -4.88 -21.19
C ALA A 37 10.15 -4.99 -20.50
N ALA A 38 9.77 -6.20 -20.07
CA ALA A 38 8.56 -6.41 -19.28
C ALA A 38 8.55 -5.59 -17.98
N GLN A 39 9.69 -5.48 -17.28
CA GLN A 39 9.78 -4.64 -16.08
C GLN A 39 9.54 -3.16 -16.40
N ARG A 40 10.10 -2.61 -17.50
CA ARG A 40 9.82 -1.23 -17.93
C ARG A 40 8.34 -0.99 -18.21
N THR A 41 7.66 -1.95 -18.84
CA THR A 41 6.21 -1.87 -19.08
C THR A 41 5.43 -1.80 -17.76
N ILE A 42 5.81 -2.59 -16.76
CA ILE A 42 5.18 -2.53 -15.42
C ILE A 42 5.47 -1.16 -14.77
N SER A 43 6.70 -0.65 -14.90
CA SER A 43 7.10 0.66 -14.37
C SER A 43 6.35 1.83 -14.99
N ALA A 44 5.86 1.69 -16.22
CA ALA A 44 5.09 2.75 -16.88
C ALA A 44 3.81 3.12 -16.09
N PHE A 45 3.24 2.20 -15.30
CA PHE A 45 2.07 2.47 -14.45
C PHE A 45 2.34 3.56 -13.39
N ALA A 46 3.59 3.77 -12.98
CA ALA A 46 3.98 4.83 -12.05
C ALA A 46 3.66 6.23 -12.61
N HIS A 47 3.74 6.44 -13.94
CA HIS A 47 3.34 7.69 -14.57
C HIS A 47 1.83 7.95 -14.45
N GLN A 48 1.02 6.90 -14.58
CA GLN A 48 -0.42 6.98 -14.39
C GLN A 48 -0.77 7.34 -12.94
N GLN A 49 -0.09 6.71 -11.96
CA GLN A 49 -0.24 7.06 -10.54
C GLN A 49 0.14 8.51 -10.26
N ALA A 50 1.26 8.99 -10.81
CA ALA A 50 1.69 10.37 -10.65
C ALA A 50 0.70 11.37 -11.26
N GLY A 51 0.18 11.09 -12.45
CA GLY A 51 -0.86 11.90 -13.09
C GLY A 51 -2.11 12.03 -12.21
N THR A 52 -2.60 10.90 -11.68
CA THR A 52 -3.77 10.90 -10.80
C THR A 52 -3.49 11.61 -9.48
N ALA A 53 -2.34 11.37 -8.85
CA ALA A 53 -1.99 12.01 -7.59
C ALA A 53 -1.90 13.54 -7.73
N ARG A 54 -1.40 14.08 -8.86
CA ARG A 54 -1.45 15.52 -9.15
C ARG A 54 -2.87 16.06 -9.24
N THR A 55 -3.77 15.32 -9.90
CA THR A 55 -5.19 15.70 -9.99
C THR A 55 -5.87 15.68 -8.62
N LEU A 56 -5.65 14.64 -7.82
CA LEU A 56 -6.17 14.54 -6.45
C LEU A 56 -5.61 15.64 -5.56
N HIS A 57 -4.31 15.94 -5.64
CA HIS A 57 -3.68 17.01 -4.88
C HIS A 57 -4.35 18.36 -5.18
N ARG A 58 -4.50 18.73 -6.47
CA ARG A 58 -5.17 20.00 -6.84
C ARG A 58 -6.61 20.08 -6.30
N ALA A 59 -7.38 18.99 -6.45
CA ALA A 59 -8.75 18.94 -5.94
C ALA A 59 -8.80 19.03 -4.41
N LEU A 60 -7.86 18.39 -3.72
CA LEU A 60 -7.72 18.47 -2.27
C LEU A 60 -7.38 19.89 -1.82
N SER A 61 -6.42 20.56 -2.45
CA SER A 61 -6.03 21.93 -2.11
C SER A 61 -7.22 22.89 -2.24
N ILE A 62 -8.02 22.76 -3.31
CA ILE A 62 -9.24 23.56 -3.51
C ILE A 62 -10.25 23.26 -2.39
N ALA A 63 -10.50 21.99 -2.10
CA ALA A 63 -11.47 21.60 -1.06
C ALA A 63 -11.04 22.06 0.35
N LEU A 64 -9.74 22.07 0.64
CA LEU A 64 -9.23 22.52 1.93
C LEU A 64 -9.23 24.03 2.10
N HIS A 65 -9.18 24.79 1.00
CA HIS A 65 -9.22 26.26 1.05
C HIS A 65 -10.53 26.80 1.66
N SER A 66 -11.64 26.08 1.48
CA SER A 66 -12.95 26.43 2.04
C SER A 66 -13.34 25.62 3.28
N ALA A 67 -12.46 24.73 3.76
CA ALA A 67 -12.75 23.84 4.87
C ALA A 67 -12.22 24.43 6.19
N HIS A 68 -13.10 25.07 6.96
CA HIS A 68 -12.75 25.79 8.19
C HIS A 68 -12.79 24.95 9.46
N ASP A 69 -13.38 23.75 9.42
CA ASP A 69 -13.46 22.84 10.56
C ASP A 69 -12.87 21.46 10.22
N THR A 70 -12.46 20.73 11.26
CA THR A 70 -11.86 19.40 11.11
C THR A 70 -12.80 18.40 10.42
N GLY A 71 -14.11 18.49 10.64
CA GLY A 71 -15.09 17.60 10.03
C GLY A 71 -15.14 17.75 8.51
N THR A 72 -15.22 18.99 8.02
CA THR A 72 -15.19 19.31 6.59
C THR A 72 -13.85 18.89 5.96
N ARG A 73 -12.73 19.10 6.66
CA ARG A 73 -11.40 18.64 6.22
C ARG A 73 -11.33 17.10 6.11
N VAL A 74 -11.86 16.37 7.10
CA VAL A 74 -11.97 14.90 7.06
C VAL A 74 -12.80 14.44 5.86
N ALA A 75 -13.90 15.12 5.57
CA ALA A 75 -14.73 14.83 4.40
C ALA A 75 -13.97 15.05 3.08
N ALA A 76 -13.16 16.10 2.98
CA ALA A 76 -12.31 16.36 1.81
C ALA A 76 -11.30 15.22 1.58
N PHE A 77 -10.54 14.82 2.61
CA PHE A 77 -9.60 13.69 2.50
C PHE A 77 -10.31 12.38 2.15
N THR A 78 -11.45 12.10 2.78
CA THR A 78 -12.25 10.92 2.49
C THR A 78 -12.74 10.90 1.04
N THR A 79 -13.13 12.05 0.51
CA THR A 79 -13.58 12.20 -0.89
C THR A 79 -12.42 11.94 -1.86
N MET A 80 -11.22 12.45 -1.57
CA MET A 80 -10.03 12.18 -2.39
C MET A 80 -9.61 10.71 -2.35
N PHE A 81 -9.75 10.05 -1.20
CA PHE A 81 -9.51 8.60 -1.11
C PHE A 81 -10.49 7.82 -1.99
N LYS A 82 -11.78 8.15 -1.95
CA LYS A 82 -12.80 7.52 -2.81
C LYS A 82 -12.51 7.78 -4.30
N ALA A 83 -12.12 8.99 -4.66
CA ALA A 83 -11.71 9.30 -6.04
C ALA A 83 -10.48 8.46 -6.49
N ALA A 84 -9.55 8.14 -5.58
CA ALA A 84 -8.45 7.22 -5.86
C ALA A 84 -8.92 5.75 -6.02
N GLU A 85 -9.97 5.32 -5.32
CA GLU A 85 -10.62 4.02 -5.53
C GLU A 85 -11.28 3.95 -6.92
N ASP A 86 -12.03 4.99 -7.28
CA ASP A 86 -12.74 5.10 -8.56
C ASP A 86 -11.76 5.13 -9.73
N TRP A 87 -10.70 5.97 -9.64
CA TRP A 87 -9.62 5.96 -10.62
C TRP A 87 -9.03 4.56 -10.80
N ARG A 88 -8.80 3.82 -9.70
CA ARG A 88 -8.18 2.49 -9.81
C ARG A 88 -9.10 1.50 -10.52
N TYR A 89 -10.41 1.60 -10.31
CA TYR A 89 -11.40 0.85 -11.07
C TYR A 89 -11.37 1.23 -12.55
N GLU A 90 -11.42 2.51 -12.90
CA GLU A 90 -11.42 2.96 -14.29
C GLU A 90 -10.12 2.57 -15.03
N ALA A 91 -8.98 2.66 -14.35
CA ALA A 91 -7.70 2.18 -14.86
C ALA A 91 -7.71 0.67 -15.16
N ALA A 92 -8.48 -0.13 -14.39
CA ALA A 92 -8.66 -1.55 -14.68
C ALA A 92 -9.64 -1.79 -15.83
N ALA A 93 -10.72 -1.00 -15.91
CA ALA A 93 -11.76 -1.13 -16.93
C ALA A 93 -11.25 -0.79 -18.34
N THR A 94 -10.34 0.18 -18.43
CA THR A 94 -9.73 0.65 -19.69
C THR A 94 -8.46 -0.10 -20.07
N SER A 95 -7.97 -1.03 -19.23
CA SER A 95 -6.73 -1.76 -19.51
C SER A 95 -6.93 -2.79 -20.64
N PRO A 96 -6.08 -2.81 -21.69
CA PRO A 96 -6.17 -3.78 -22.78
C PRO A 96 -6.01 -5.24 -22.34
N HIS A 97 -5.41 -5.48 -21.18
CA HIS A 97 -5.26 -6.81 -20.60
C HIS A 97 -6.54 -7.33 -19.93
N SER A 98 -7.64 -6.57 -19.96
CA SER A 98 -8.97 -7.05 -19.60
C SER A 98 -9.56 -8.01 -20.63
N VAL A 99 -8.99 -8.08 -21.84
CA VAL A 99 -9.42 -8.97 -22.92
C VAL A 99 -8.49 -10.20 -22.94
N GLY A 100 -8.93 -11.34 -22.41
CA GLY A 100 -8.12 -12.58 -22.30
C GLY A 100 -8.53 -13.50 -21.15
N ARG A 101 -7.55 -14.07 -20.43
CA ARG A 101 -7.72 -15.01 -19.27
C ARG A 101 -8.67 -14.50 -18.17
N TYR A 102 -9.02 -13.23 -18.18
CA TYR A 102 -9.89 -12.59 -17.21
C TYR A 102 -11.25 -12.27 -17.85
N SER A 103 -12.34 -12.55 -17.15
CA SER A 103 -13.70 -12.29 -17.61
C SER A 103 -13.92 -10.80 -17.96
N PRO A 104 -14.88 -10.46 -18.84
CA PRO A 104 -15.30 -9.06 -19.10
C PRO A 104 -15.63 -8.26 -17.83
N ARG A 105 -16.01 -8.93 -16.74
CA ARG A 105 -16.28 -8.34 -15.41
C ARG A 105 -15.04 -8.23 -14.51
N TRP A 106 -13.83 -8.29 -15.05
CA TRP A 106 -12.59 -8.26 -14.26
C TRP A 106 -12.45 -6.96 -13.45
N ALA A 107 -12.81 -5.81 -14.04
CA ALA A 107 -12.72 -4.52 -13.38
C ALA A 107 -13.61 -4.43 -12.13
N GLU A 108 -14.77 -5.09 -12.12
CA GLU A 108 -15.68 -5.13 -10.96
C GLU A 108 -15.03 -5.71 -9.70
N ARG A 109 -13.95 -6.49 -9.84
CA ARG A 109 -13.18 -6.99 -8.70
C ARG A 109 -12.49 -5.88 -7.92
N PHE A 110 -12.23 -4.73 -8.53
CA PHE A 110 -11.69 -3.54 -7.85
C PHE A 110 -12.75 -2.81 -7.03
N ARG A 111 -14.04 -3.03 -7.29
CA ARG A 111 -15.14 -2.51 -6.48
C ARG A 111 -15.50 -3.40 -5.30
N THR A 112 -15.07 -4.67 -5.30
CA THR A 112 -15.36 -5.64 -4.24
C THR A 112 -14.83 -5.15 -2.88
N PRO A 113 -15.72 -4.87 -1.91
CA PRO A 113 -15.31 -4.40 -0.60
C PRO A 113 -14.65 -5.50 0.22
N VAL A 114 -13.82 -5.08 1.18
CA VAL A 114 -13.41 -5.92 2.30
C VAL A 114 -14.51 -5.88 3.35
N THR A 115 -14.98 -7.05 3.79
CA THR A 115 -16.00 -7.22 4.84
C THR A 115 -15.60 -8.36 5.78
N ASP A 116 -16.31 -8.51 6.91
CA ASP A 116 -16.09 -9.60 7.86
C ASP A 116 -16.29 -10.99 7.24
N ASP A 117 -17.31 -11.15 6.40
CA ASP A 117 -17.58 -12.40 5.69
C ASP A 117 -16.67 -12.59 4.46
N ASN A 118 -15.95 -11.55 4.06
CA ASN A 118 -15.14 -11.55 2.85
C ASN A 118 -13.76 -10.92 3.05
N PRO A 119 -12.97 -11.31 4.08
CA PRO A 119 -11.70 -10.67 4.39
C PRO A 119 -10.75 -10.75 3.19
N ASN A 120 -9.88 -9.76 3.08
CA ASN A 120 -8.75 -9.86 2.18
C ASN A 120 -7.75 -10.86 2.77
N LEU A 121 -7.43 -11.90 2.01
CA LEU A 121 -6.46 -12.93 2.38
C LEU A 121 -5.29 -12.83 1.41
N PHE A 122 -4.10 -12.61 1.94
CA PHE A 122 -2.88 -12.49 1.17
C PHE A 122 -1.84 -13.46 1.72
N ARG A 123 -1.40 -14.41 0.90
CA ARG A 123 -0.35 -15.34 1.31
C ARG A 123 1.00 -14.62 1.34
N ILE A 124 1.71 -14.76 2.46
CA ILE A 124 3.09 -14.33 2.69
C ILE A 124 3.97 -15.58 2.68
N GLY A 125 5.17 -15.49 2.10
CA GLY A 125 6.09 -16.63 2.03
C GLY A 125 6.69 -16.88 0.66
N ASP A 126 7.77 -17.67 0.65
CA ASP A 126 8.36 -18.15 -0.58
C ASP A 126 7.30 -18.89 -1.41
N HIS A 127 7.31 -18.51 -2.67
CA HIS A 127 6.32 -18.86 -3.65
C HIS A 127 7.10 -19.09 -4.92
N ALA A 128 7.43 -20.35 -5.20
CA ALA A 128 8.15 -20.70 -6.41
C ALA A 128 7.45 -20.19 -7.69
N ARG A 129 6.11 -19.98 -7.66
CA ARG A 129 5.35 -19.31 -8.73
C ARG A 129 5.78 -17.87 -9.05
N PHE A 130 6.55 -17.22 -8.18
CA PHE A 130 7.09 -15.88 -8.39
C PHE A 130 8.50 -15.92 -9.00
N ARG A 131 9.10 -17.10 -9.14
CA ARG A 131 10.36 -17.28 -9.85
C ARG A 131 10.09 -17.32 -11.36
N ASP A 132 10.97 -16.69 -12.13
CA ASP A 132 10.83 -16.62 -13.57
C ASP A 132 11.05 -18.00 -14.20
N GLY A 133 10.13 -18.44 -15.05
CA GLY A 133 10.16 -19.77 -15.66
C GLY A 133 9.84 -20.95 -14.73
N ALA A 134 9.33 -20.72 -13.51
CA ALA A 134 8.91 -21.82 -12.64
C ALA A 134 7.74 -22.63 -13.22
N LYS A 135 7.79 -23.95 -13.09
CA LYS A 135 6.79 -24.88 -13.65
C LYS A 135 5.99 -25.53 -12.54
N TRP A 136 4.70 -25.73 -12.77
CA TRP A 136 3.84 -26.49 -11.87
C TRP A 136 4.17 -27.98 -11.96
N ASP A 137 4.46 -28.62 -10.84
CA ASP A 137 4.61 -30.07 -10.74
C ASP A 137 3.29 -30.68 -10.22
N PRO A 138 2.54 -31.44 -11.05
CA PRO A 138 1.27 -32.03 -10.63
C PRO A 138 1.44 -33.13 -9.56
N ALA A 139 2.59 -33.83 -9.52
CA ALA A 139 2.82 -34.90 -8.57
C ALA A 139 3.00 -34.37 -7.15
N THR A 140 3.75 -33.28 -7.01
CA THR A 140 4.02 -32.67 -5.69
C THR A 140 3.19 -31.45 -5.38
N ARG A 141 2.31 -31.02 -6.30
CA ARG A 141 1.42 -29.86 -6.15
C ARG A 141 2.12 -28.58 -5.70
N ILE A 142 3.35 -28.40 -6.17
CA ILE A 142 4.17 -27.21 -5.94
C ILE A 142 4.78 -26.72 -7.25
N TYR A 143 5.14 -25.45 -7.28
CA TYR A 143 5.96 -24.92 -8.36
C TYR A 143 7.43 -25.29 -8.13
N ARG A 144 8.14 -25.69 -9.19
CA ARG A 144 9.56 -26.08 -9.16
C ARG A 144 10.39 -25.28 -10.16
N GLY A 145 11.68 -25.12 -9.84
CA GLY A 145 12.66 -24.44 -10.68
C GLY A 145 12.46 -22.93 -10.79
N GLY A 146 12.97 -22.36 -11.87
CA GLY A 146 12.91 -20.94 -12.19
C GLY A 146 14.00 -20.09 -11.52
N ALA A 147 14.26 -18.92 -12.09
CA ALA A 147 15.23 -17.95 -11.58
C ALA A 147 14.59 -17.00 -10.55
N GLU A 148 15.37 -16.57 -9.56
CA GLU A 148 14.89 -15.58 -8.59
C GLU A 148 14.56 -14.25 -9.25
N THR A 149 13.42 -13.69 -8.90
CA THR A 149 12.93 -12.37 -9.29
C THR A 149 12.87 -11.44 -8.08
N PRO A 150 12.75 -10.11 -8.27
CA PRO A 150 12.48 -9.20 -7.17
C PRO A 150 11.28 -9.64 -6.31
N ALA A 151 10.17 -10.06 -6.93
CA ALA A 151 8.99 -10.56 -6.22
C ALA A 151 9.32 -11.75 -5.30
N SER A 152 10.05 -12.75 -5.80
CA SER A 152 10.39 -13.94 -5.02
C SER A 152 11.31 -13.62 -3.83
N ARG A 153 12.31 -12.75 -4.02
CA ARG A 153 13.24 -12.33 -2.94
C ARG A 153 12.51 -11.52 -1.88
N THR A 154 11.66 -10.57 -2.29
CA THR A 154 10.83 -9.79 -1.37
C THR A 154 9.93 -10.71 -0.55
N MET A 155 9.24 -11.66 -1.17
CA MET A 155 8.34 -12.56 -0.43
C MET A 155 9.06 -13.45 0.57
N ARG A 156 10.24 -13.98 0.22
CA ARG A 156 11.08 -14.75 1.16
C ARG A 156 11.54 -13.89 2.34
N ARG A 157 11.96 -12.64 2.09
CA ARG A 157 12.33 -11.70 3.16
C ARG A 157 11.16 -11.45 4.11
N PHE A 158 9.97 -11.17 3.58
CA PHE A 158 8.78 -10.89 4.39
C PHE A 158 8.21 -12.13 5.08
N GLU A 159 8.49 -13.34 4.58
CA GLU A 159 8.24 -14.59 5.30
C GLU A 159 8.99 -14.62 6.63
N ALA A 160 10.30 -14.35 6.60
CA ALA A 160 11.14 -14.38 7.80
C ALA A 160 10.67 -13.34 8.83
N ILE A 161 10.32 -12.14 8.38
CA ILE A 161 9.79 -11.08 9.25
C ILE A 161 8.42 -11.49 9.84
N ALA A 162 7.52 -12.05 9.02
CA ALA A 162 6.23 -12.51 9.50
C ALA A 162 6.34 -13.69 10.47
N ALA A 163 7.23 -14.65 10.19
CA ALA A 163 7.48 -15.80 11.07
C ALA A 163 7.99 -15.35 12.45
N ALA A 164 8.87 -14.35 12.49
CA ALA A 164 9.40 -13.79 13.74
C ALA A 164 8.35 -13.08 14.61
N ARG A 165 7.17 -12.74 14.06
CA ARG A 165 6.08 -12.15 14.85
C ARG A 165 5.36 -13.14 15.73
N PHE A 166 5.41 -14.43 15.40
CA PHE A 166 4.75 -15.44 16.19
C PHE A 166 5.62 -15.83 17.39
N PRO A 167 5.03 -15.98 18.58
CA PRO A 167 5.78 -16.45 19.73
C PRO A 167 6.30 -17.87 19.48
N GLN A 168 7.35 -18.23 20.21
CA GLN A 168 7.93 -19.58 20.20
C GLN A 168 6.93 -20.66 20.66
N SER A 169 5.85 -20.26 21.33
CA SER A 169 4.76 -21.17 21.68
C SER A 169 4.04 -21.68 20.42
N PRO A 170 3.98 -23.00 20.18
CA PRO A 170 3.35 -23.57 18.99
C PRO A 170 1.82 -23.45 18.97
N SER A 171 1.17 -23.07 20.08
CA SER A 171 -0.29 -22.96 20.17
C SER A 171 -0.87 -21.67 19.58
N VAL A 172 -0.03 -20.68 19.27
CA VAL A 172 -0.49 -19.39 18.73
C VAL A 172 -0.44 -19.43 17.21
N ASP A 173 -1.60 -19.61 16.59
CA ASP A 173 -1.75 -19.66 15.13
C ASP A 173 -2.16 -18.31 14.49
N ALA A 174 -2.43 -17.30 15.30
CA ALA A 174 -2.76 -15.95 14.84
C ALA A 174 -2.09 -14.87 15.69
N VAL A 175 -1.58 -13.82 15.04
CA VAL A 175 -1.05 -12.62 15.70
C VAL A 175 -1.67 -11.39 15.03
N CYS A 176 -2.29 -10.52 15.81
CA CYS A 176 -2.87 -9.27 15.33
C CYS A 176 -1.82 -8.14 15.40
N ASN A 177 -1.78 -7.28 14.39
CA ASN A 177 -1.18 -5.95 14.56
C ASN A 177 -2.08 -5.14 15.50
N ARG A 178 -1.58 -4.79 16.68
CA ARG A 178 -2.30 -3.88 17.58
C ARG A 178 -2.05 -2.45 17.13
N VAL A 179 -3.12 -1.73 16.83
CA VAL A 179 -3.08 -0.39 16.25
C VAL A 179 -3.48 0.61 17.31
N ALA A 180 -2.54 1.43 17.76
CA ALA A 180 -2.82 2.53 18.66
C ALA A 180 -3.47 3.68 17.88
N LEU A 181 -4.67 4.05 18.31
CA LEU A 181 -5.40 5.20 17.81
C LEU A 181 -5.05 6.43 18.66
N PRO A 182 -5.11 7.66 18.09
CA PRO A 182 -4.75 8.88 18.82
C PRO A 182 -5.60 9.17 20.06
N ASP A 183 -6.78 8.55 20.17
CA ASP A 183 -7.67 8.66 21.34
C ASP A 183 -7.31 7.67 22.46
N GLY A 184 -6.15 6.99 22.37
CA GLY A 184 -5.66 6.02 23.33
C GLY A 184 -6.27 4.62 23.19
N ARG A 185 -7.28 4.44 22.33
CA ARG A 185 -7.83 3.10 22.06
C ARG A 185 -6.86 2.26 21.24
N ILE A 186 -6.93 0.96 21.46
CA ILE A 186 -6.23 -0.04 20.64
C ILE A 186 -7.26 -0.76 19.77
N ALA A 187 -7.11 -0.68 18.47
CA ALA A 187 -7.87 -1.47 17.50
C ALA A 187 -7.05 -2.69 17.06
N GLU A 188 -7.73 -3.78 16.72
CA GLU A 188 -7.09 -4.87 16.00
C GLU A 188 -6.88 -4.46 14.55
N GLY A 189 -5.71 -4.76 13.98
CA GLY A 189 -5.38 -4.50 12.59
C GLY A 189 -5.30 -5.80 11.77
N THR A 190 -4.45 -5.79 10.75
CA THR A 190 -4.14 -6.99 9.96
C THR A 190 -3.65 -8.11 10.87
N ARG A 191 -4.14 -9.32 10.61
CA ARG A 191 -3.77 -10.54 11.34
C ARG A 191 -2.80 -11.36 10.50
N LEU A 192 -1.71 -11.80 11.10
CA LEU A 192 -0.87 -12.85 10.55
C LEU A 192 -1.40 -14.20 11.04
N LEU A 193 -1.57 -15.13 10.12
CA LEU A 193 -2.05 -16.48 10.39
C LEU A 193 -0.94 -17.47 10.02
N ARG A 194 -0.74 -18.50 10.85
CA ARG A 194 0.11 -19.68 10.57
C ARG A 194 -0.65 -20.96 10.92
N GLY A 195 0.01 -22.11 10.76
CA GLY A 195 -0.49 -23.39 11.26
C GLY A 195 -1.90 -23.72 10.77
N SER A 196 -2.81 -24.04 11.69
CA SER A 196 -4.20 -24.40 11.39
C SER A 196 -4.99 -23.23 10.78
N ALA A 197 -4.81 -22.01 11.32
CA ALA A 197 -5.49 -20.82 10.83
C ALA A 197 -5.08 -20.47 9.38
N ALA A 198 -3.80 -20.62 9.05
CA ALA A 198 -3.32 -20.42 7.68
C ALA A 198 -3.86 -21.49 6.71
N ARG A 199 -3.99 -22.75 7.14
CA ARG A 199 -4.60 -23.81 6.32
C ARG A 199 -6.08 -23.54 6.07
N GLN A 200 -6.82 -23.05 7.07
CA GLN A 200 -8.21 -22.63 6.89
C GLN A 200 -8.32 -21.48 5.89
N ALA A 201 -7.48 -20.44 6.01
CA ALA A 201 -7.43 -19.34 5.06
C ALA A 201 -7.10 -19.81 3.62
N ALA A 202 -6.19 -20.77 3.47
CA ALA A 202 -5.86 -21.37 2.18
C ALA A 202 -7.05 -22.14 1.57
N ALA A 203 -7.75 -22.95 2.37
CA ALA A 203 -8.95 -23.67 1.96
C ALA A 203 -10.08 -22.70 1.55
N GLU A 204 -10.29 -21.64 2.32
CA GLU A 204 -11.28 -20.60 2.01
C GLU A 204 -10.95 -19.88 0.70
N MET A 205 -9.69 -19.52 0.47
CA MET A 205 -9.28 -18.95 -0.82
C MET A 205 -9.49 -19.90 -1.98
N ALA A 206 -9.19 -21.20 -1.81
CA ALA A 206 -9.43 -22.21 -2.83
C ALA A 206 -10.93 -22.31 -3.14
N ALA A 207 -11.79 -22.40 -2.13
CA ALA A 207 -13.24 -22.40 -2.29
C ALA A 207 -13.74 -21.15 -3.04
N ARG A 208 -13.27 -19.95 -2.67
CA ARG A 208 -13.59 -18.69 -3.36
C ARG A 208 -13.12 -18.67 -4.81
N ILE A 209 -12.00 -19.30 -5.14
CA ILE A 209 -11.51 -19.39 -6.53
C ILE A 209 -12.37 -20.37 -7.32
N SER A 210 -12.65 -21.54 -6.77
CA SER A 210 -13.53 -22.56 -7.37
C SER A 210 -14.94 -22.03 -7.63
N ALA A 211 -15.57 -21.35 -6.67
CA ALA A 211 -16.90 -20.77 -6.80
C ALA A 211 -17.02 -19.72 -7.92
N ARG A 212 -15.89 -19.19 -8.41
CA ARG A 212 -15.82 -18.26 -9.56
C ARG A 212 -15.43 -18.95 -10.87
N GLY A 213 -15.45 -20.28 -10.92
CA GLY A 213 -14.98 -21.07 -12.06
C GLY A 213 -13.46 -21.06 -12.24
N GLY A 214 -12.70 -20.65 -11.22
CA GLY A 214 -11.24 -20.62 -11.29
C GLY A 214 -10.62 -21.99 -11.04
N ASP A 215 -9.49 -22.26 -11.71
CA ASP A 215 -8.69 -23.47 -11.51
C ASP A 215 -8.00 -23.45 -10.14
N ILE A 216 -8.42 -24.36 -9.25
CA ILE A 216 -7.81 -24.57 -7.93
C ILE A 216 -6.68 -25.59 -7.93
N SER A 217 -6.47 -26.33 -9.03
CA SER A 217 -5.47 -27.40 -9.10
C SER A 217 -4.05 -26.89 -8.86
N ARG A 218 -3.81 -25.59 -9.01
CA ARG A 218 -2.52 -24.91 -8.86
C ARG A 218 -2.42 -24.04 -7.59
N ILE A 219 -3.23 -24.35 -6.57
CA ILE A 219 -3.19 -23.66 -5.28
C ILE A 219 -2.53 -24.57 -4.25
N THR A 220 -1.36 -24.16 -3.76
CA THR A 220 -0.70 -24.81 -2.62
C THR A 220 -1.48 -24.50 -1.33
N THR A 221 -1.98 -25.55 -0.69
CA THR A 221 -2.81 -25.50 0.54
C THR A 221 -2.14 -26.19 1.74
N ASP A 222 -0.92 -26.70 1.53
CA ASP A 222 -0.09 -27.43 2.48
C ASP A 222 1.25 -26.71 2.73
N GLY A 223 2.06 -27.29 3.63
CA GLY A 223 3.36 -26.77 4.04
C GLY A 223 3.30 -25.66 5.09
N SER A 224 4.42 -24.95 5.25
CA SER A 224 4.56 -23.80 6.15
C SER A 224 3.92 -22.57 5.51
N LEU A 225 2.64 -22.36 5.81
CA LEU A 225 1.86 -21.25 5.27
C LEU A 225 1.81 -20.08 6.25
N ILE A 226 2.02 -18.87 5.74
CA ILE A 226 1.70 -17.62 6.44
C ILE A 226 0.72 -16.81 5.60
N TYR A 227 -0.32 -16.27 6.24
CA TYR A 227 -1.29 -15.39 5.59
C TYR A 227 -1.42 -14.09 6.35
N ALA A 228 -1.55 -12.98 5.63
CA ALA A 228 -2.16 -11.76 6.14
C ALA A 228 -3.66 -11.79 5.86
N ALA A 229 -4.46 -11.54 6.89
CA ALA A 229 -5.90 -11.39 6.84
C ALA A 229 -6.29 -9.98 7.28
N SER A 230 -7.13 -9.31 6.50
CA SER A 230 -7.62 -7.98 6.86
C SER A 230 -8.36 -7.95 8.20
N THR A 231 -8.32 -6.79 8.84
CA THR A 231 -9.02 -6.41 10.06
C THR A 231 -10.53 -6.67 10.02
N PRO A 232 -11.18 -7.05 11.14
CA PRO A 232 -12.63 -7.07 11.28
C PRO A 232 -13.31 -5.70 11.03
N GLY A 233 -14.58 -5.69 10.66
CA GLY A 233 -15.28 -4.56 10.06
C GLY A 233 -15.47 -3.34 10.96
N THR A 234 -15.64 -3.52 12.27
CA THR A 234 -15.77 -2.41 13.24
C THR A 234 -14.46 -1.64 13.39
N ASP A 235 -13.37 -2.36 13.65
CA ASP A 235 -12.02 -1.78 13.81
C ASP A 235 -11.51 -1.22 12.49
N HIS A 236 -11.82 -1.87 11.36
CA HIS A 236 -11.50 -1.40 10.03
C HIS A 236 -12.04 0.02 9.76
N ARG A 237 -13.32 0.27 10.07
CA ARG A 237 -13.92 1.61 9.91
C ARG A 237 -13.29 2.62 10.86
N ALA A 238 -13.05 2.24 12.11
CA ALA A 238 -12.43 3.11 13.10
C ALA A 238 -11.00 3.52 12.69
N ILE A 239 -10.18 2.56 12.26
CA ILE A 239 -8.81 2.77 11.76
C ILE A 239 -8.83 3.70 10.54
N PHE A 240 -9.68 3.44 9.54
CA PHE A 240 -9.77 4.29 8.35
C PHE A 240 -10.19 5.72 8.71
N HIS A 241 -11.23 5.89 9.54
CA HIS A 241 -11.67 7.20 9.99
C HIS A 241 -10.55 7.96 10.71
N ARG A 242 -9.80 7.28 11.60
CA ARG A 242 -8.67 7.89 12.29
C ARG A 242 -7.52 8.27 11.36
N ALA A 243 -7.25 7.49 10.30
CA ALA A 243 -6.29 7.90 9.27
C ALA A 243 -6.70 9.21 8.60
N MET A 244 -8.00 9.37 8.26
CA MET A 244 -8.51 10.62 7.68
C MET A 244 -8.44 11.78 8.68
N THR A 245 -8.76 11.55 9.95
CA THR A 245 -8.63 12.57 11.01
C THR A 245 -7.19 13.05 11.17
N LEU A 246 -6.22 12.13 11.20
CA LEU A 246 -4.80 12.47 11.33
C LEU A 246 -4.32 13.38 10.19
N LEU A 247 -4.77 13.14 8.96
CA LEU A 247 -4.42 13.97 7.82
C LEU A 247 -5.17 15.31 7.79
N ALA A 248 -6.35 15.36 8.42
CA ALA A 248 -7.24 16.51 8.38
C ALA A 248 -6.97 17.53 9.49
N VAL A 249 -6.36 17.16 10.62
CA VAL A 249 -6.04 18.14 11.67
C VAL A 249 -5.01 19.15 11.17
N GLU A 250 -5.05 20.36 11.73
CA GLU A 250 -3.98 21.32 11.51
C GLU A 250 -2.75 20.93 12.33
N HIS A 251 -1.57 21.10 11.74
CA HIS A 251 -0.32 20.70 12.36
C HIS A 251 0.50 21.95 12.69
N ALA A 252 0.91 22.07 13.95
CA ALA A 252 1.69 23.20 14.43
C ALA A 252 3.08 23.27 13.77
N THR A 253 3.65 22.12 13.43
CA THR A 253 4.98 22.04 12.81
C THR A 253 5.03 21.06 11.63
N PRO A 254 6.01 21.21 10.71
CA PRO A 254 6.27 20.20 9.67
C PRO A 254 6.60 18.81 10.23
N ALA A 255 7.16 18.73 11.45
CA ALA A 255 7.46 17.47 12.10
C ALA A 255 6.18 16.75 12.56
N ASP A 256 5.19 17.49 13.04
CA ASP A 256 3.88 16.95 13.42
C ASP A 256 3.11 16.46 12.18
N ALA A 257 3.14 17.24 11.10
CA ALA A 257 2.54 16.84 9.81
C ALA A 257 3.17 15.55 9.27
N LEU A 258 4.50 15.45 9.32
CA LEU A 258 5.20 14.23 8.95
C LEU A 258 4.80 13.05 9.84
N ALA A 259 4.76 13.24 11.16
CA ALA A 259 4.35 12.18 12.09
C ALA A 259 2.92 11.69 11.81
N ALA A 260 1.98 12.61 11.58
CA ALA A 260 0.60 12.30 11.25
C ALA A 260 0.48 11.55 9.91
N TRP A 261 1.21 11.98 8.88
CA TRP A 261 1.24 11.31 7.58
C TRP A 261 1.80 9.89 7.67
N LEU A 262 2.91 9.69 8.39
CA LEU A 262 3.51 8.37 8.62
C LEU A 262 2.55 7.40 9.32
N GLN A 263 1.85 7.90 10.34
CA GLN A 263 0.84 7.12 11.06
C GLN A 263 -0.36 6.79 10.17
N ALA A 264 -0.89 7.79 9.45
CA ALA A 264 -1.99 7.59 8.51
C ALA A 264 -1.64 6.56 7.42
N ALA A 265 -0.40 6.55 6.94
CA ALA A 265 0.07 5.53 6.00
C ALA A 265 -0.06 4.12 6.58
N TYR A 266 0.40 3.88 7.82
CA TYR A 266 0.21 2.59 8.47
C TYR A 266 -1.26 2.21 8.60
N LEU A 267 -2.09 3.13 9.12
CA LEU A 267 -3.52 2.91 9.35
C LEU A 267 -4.27 2.55 8.05
N LEU A 268 -3.97 3.23 6.95
CA LEU A 268 -4.60 2.95 5.66
C LEU A 268 -4.29 1.54 5.14
N TYR A 269 -3.07 1.04 5.36
CA TYR A 269 -2.72 -0.34 5.02
C TYR A 269 -3.30 -1.37 6.00
N GLN A 270 -3.62 -0.98 7.24
CA GLN A 270 -4.40 -1.84 8.15
C GLN A 270 -5.91 -1.86 7.83
N ALA A 271 -6.41 -0.86 7.11
CA ALA A 271 -7.83 -0.74 6.75
C ALA A 271 -8.09 -0.57 5.24
N PRO A 272 -7.61 -1.48 4.37
CA PRO A 272 -7.90 -1.42 2.94
C PRO A 272 -9.39 -1.66 2.67
N ARG A 273 -10.07 -0.73 2.00
CA ARG A 273 -11.52 -0.81 1.75
C ARG A 273 -11.91 -1.76 0.61
N LYS A 274 -10.98 -2.05 -0.31
CA LYS A 274 -11.19 -2.92 -1.49
C LYS A 274 -10.25 -4.11 -1.50
N LYS A 275 -10.70 -5.25 -2.04
CA LYS A 275 -9.86 -6.47 -2.11
C LYS A 275 -8.76 -6.40 -3.16
N ARG A 276 -8.98 -5.66 -4.26
CA ARG A 276 -8.04 -5.52 -5.37
C ARG A 276 -7.71 -4.05 -5.56
N GLY A 277 -6.45 -3.77 -5.87
CA GLY A 277 -5.98 -2.42 -6.15
C GLY A 277 -5.75 -1.54 -4.93
N ALA A 278 -6.01 -2.01 -3.71
CA ALA A 278 -5.83 -1.23 -2.49
C ALA A 278 -4.44 -0.61 -2.37
N ASP A 279 -3.37 -1.35 -2.67
CA ASP A 279 -2.01 -0.81 -2.62
C ASP A 279 -1.84 0.40 -3.56
N ALA A 280 -2.20 0.27 -4.84
CA ALA A 280 -2.10 1.38 -5.79
C ALA A 280 -2.98 2.58 -5.38
N THR A 281 -4.20 2.33 -4.88
CA THR A 281 -5.09 3.38 -4.36
C THR A 281 -4.47 4.11 -3.19
N ILE A 282 -3.98 3.37 -2.18
CA ILE A 282 -3.39 3.95 -0.97
C ILE A 282 -2.12 4.74 -1.31
N ARG A 283 -1.23 4.22 -2.16
CA ARG A 283 -0.04 4.95 -2.61
C ARG A 283 -0.41 6.27 -3.29
N THR A 284 -1.30 6.22 -4.29
CA THR A 284 -1.73 7.41 -5.05
C THR A 284 -2.35 8.47 -4.13
N PHE A 285 -3.21 8.04 -3.20
CA PHE A 285 -3.78 8.94 -2.20
C PHE A 285 -2.73 9.51 -1.25
N LEU A 286 -1.84 8.67 -0.69
CA LEU A 286 -0.83 9.10 0.28
C LEU A 286 0.16 10.10 -0.30
N ILE A 287 0.54 9.96 -1.57
CA ILE A 287 1.39 10.97 -2.23
C ILE A 287 0.64 12.29 -2.40
N ALA A 288 -0.62 12.27 -2.84
CA ALA A 288 -1.44 13.48 -2.99
C ALA A 288 -1.66 14.19 -1.64
N ALA A 289 -2.03 13.44 -0.60
CA ALA A 289 -2.18 13.94 0.76
C ALA A 289 -0.84 14.41 1.35
N GLY A 290 0.26 13.72 1.04
CA GLY A 290 1.59 14.07 1.52
C GLY A 290 2.08 15.40 0.98
N VAL A 291 1.94 15.66 -0.32
CA VAL A 291 2.31 16.96 -0.91
C VAL A 291 1.48 18.11 -0.36
N GLN A 292 0.24 17.85 0.05
CA GLN A 292 -0.59 18.86 0.71
C GLN A 292 -0.10 19.21 2.13
N LEU A 293 0.59 18.30 2.82
CA LEU A 293 0.95 18.41 4.24
C LEU A 293 2.44 18.65 4.47
N LEU A 294 3.29 18.25 3.53
CA LEU A 294 4.73 18.19 3.68
C LEU A 294 5.41 19.17 2.69
N PRO A 295 6.58 19.73 3.05
CA PRO A 295 7.29 20.67 2.18
C PRO A 295 7.82 20.02 0.88
N GLU A 296 7.95 18.70 0.86
CA GLU A 296 8.43 17.92 -0.28
C GLU A 296 7.55 16.69 -0.50
N PRO A 297 7.44 16.17 -1.74
CA PRO A 297 6.67 14.96 -2.00
C PRO A 297 7.28 13.77 -1.25
N PRO A 298 6.49 13.03 -0.47
CA PRO A 298 7.02 11.87 0.22
C PRO A 298 7.40 10.76 -0.76
N VAL A 299 8.30 9.88 -0.31
CA VAL A 299 8.72 8.70 -1.07
C VAL A 299 8.23 7.45 -0.37
N LEU A 300 7.50 6.59 -1.07
CA LEU A 300 7.02 5.32 -0.52
C LEU A 300 7.99 4.20 -0.86
N PRO A 301 8.35 3.28 0.05
CA PRO A 301 9.12 2.10 -0.32
C PRO A 301 8.28 1.17 -1.23
N HIS A 302 8.95 0.43 -2.11
CA HIS A 302 8.27 -0.48 -3.04
C HIS A 302 7.48 -1.59 -2.33
N ASP A 303 7.79 -1.91 -1.08
CA ASP A 303 7.19 -2.98 -0.28
C ASP A 303 6.41 -2.44 0.95
N ILE A 304 5.94 -1.19 0.90
CA ILE A 304 5.23 -0.54 2.02
C ILE A 304 4.01 -1.32 2.51
N ASP A 305 3.25 -1.97 1.61
CA ASP A 305 2.08 -2.78 1.96
C ASP A 305 2.47 -4.00 2.80
N LEU A 306 3.49 -4.74 2.36
CA LEU A 306 4.03 -5.88 3.10
C LEU A 306 4.60 -5.47 4.47
N ARG A 307 5.31 -4.33 4.54
CA ARG A 307 5.78 -3.77 5.82
C ARG A 307 4.62 -3.54 6.77
N ALA A 308 3.57 -2.87 6.33
CA ALA A 308 2.39 -2.66 7.15
C ALA A 308 1.74 -3.98 7.57
N TYR A 309 1.68 -5.00 6.69
CA TYR A 309 1.08 -6.28 7.06
C TYR A 309 1.88 -7.02 8.14
N VAL A 310 3.21 -7.02 8.09
CA VAL A 310 4.03 -7.87 8.97
C VAL A 310 4.64 -7.13 10.16
N GLN A 311 4.75 -5.80 10.13
CA GLN A 311 5.42 -5.02 11.18
C GLN A 311 4.43 -4.39 12.15
N THR A 312 4.92 -4.10 13.36
CA THR A 312 4.18 -3.27 14.32
C THR A 312 4.13 -1.82 13.82
N GLN A 313 3.19 -1.05 14.35
CA GLN A 313 3.03 0.36 14.03
C GLN A 313 4.33 1.15 14.22
N ASP A 314 4.97 1.01 15.38
CA ASP A 314 6.20 1.75 15.71
C ASP A 314 7.35 1.45 14.77
N LEU A 315 7.55 0.17 14.43
CA LEU A 315 8.62 -0.23 13.51
C LEU A 315 8.36 0.30 12.11
N PHE A 316 7.13 0.17 11.60
CA PHE A 316 6.73 0.71 10.31
C PHE A 316 6.96 2.23 10.23
N VAL A 317 6.49 2.98 11.24
CA VAL A 317 6.62 4.44 11.30
C VAL A 317 8.09 4.86 11.36
N THR A 318 8.90 4.14 12.14
CA THR A 318 10.34 4.40 12.27
C THR A 318 11.06 4.19 10.94
N GLU A 319 10.84 3.04 10.28
CA GLU A 319 11.45 2.75 8.99
C GLU A 319 11.02 3.73 7.90
N LEU A 320 9.72 4.06 7.83
CA LEU A 320 9.21 4.99 6.83
C LEU A 320 9.72 6.42 7.06
N ARG A 321 9.92 6.83 8.33
CA ARG A 321 10.59 8.09 8.68
C ARG A 321 12.03 8.11 8.18
N THR A 322 12.78 7.02 8.36
CA THR A 322 14.14 6.89 7.84
C THR A 322 14.17 7.02 6.31
N VAL A 323 13.21 6.43 5.60
CA VAL A 323 13.06 6.61 4.14
C VAL A 323 12.86 8.09 3.78
N GLN A 324 12.00 8.81 4.51
CA GLN A 324 11.79 10.24 4.24
C GLN A 324 13.06 11.07 4.50
N ASN A 325 13.82 10.73 5.54
CA ASN A 325 15.06 11.44 5.87
C ASN A 325 16.16 11.21 4.82
N ILE A 326 16.30 9.98 4.31
CA ILE A 326 17.27 9.66 3.26
C ILE A 326 16.91 10.37 1.96
N ALA A 327 15.62 10.42 1.60
CA ALA A 327 15.18 11.09 0.38
C ALA A 327 15.48 12.59 0.36
N LYS A 328 15.54 13.23 1.54
CA LYS A 328 15.87 14.65 1.73
C LYS A 328 17.36 14.96 1.75
N ALA A 329 18.22 13.95 1.90
CA ALA A 329 19.65 14.19 1.98
C ALA A 329 20.16 14.73 0.63
N PRO A 330 20.86 15.88 0.60
CA PRO A 330 21.40 16.40 -0.65
C PRO A 330 22.31 15.34 -1.26
N VAL A 331 22.05 14.97 -2.52
CA VAL A 331 22.92 14.06 -3.27
C VAL A 331 24.27 14.73 -3.37
N ARG A 332 25.22 14.35 -2.49
CA ARG A 332 26.61 14.76 -2.61
C ARG A 332 27.10 14.21 -3.95
N ARG A 333 27.20 15.07 -4.96
CA ARG A 333 27.85 14.70 -6.22
C ARG A 333 29.28 14.29 -5.85
N PRO A 334 29.75 13.10 -6.27
CA PRO A 334 31.17 12.78 -6.14
C PRO A 334 31.96 13.86 -6.89
N ALA A 335 32.98 14.39 -6.23
CA ALA A 335 33.94 15.32 -6.80
C ALA A 335 34.78 14.61 -7.87
#